data_AF-A0A9D6RCG9-F1
#
_entry.id   AF-A0A9D6RCG9-F1
#
_cell.length_a   1.000
_cell.length_b   1.000
_cell.length_c   1.000
_cell.angle_alpha   90.00
_cell.angle_beta   90.00
_cell.angle_gamma   90.00
#
_symmetry.space_group_name_H-M   'P 1'
#
loop_
_entity.id
_entity.type
_entity.pdbx_description
1 polymer ?
#
loop_
_entity_poly.entity_id
_entity_poly.type
_entity_poly.pdbx_seq_one_letter_code
_entity_poly.pdbx_strand_id
1 'polypeptide(L)'
;MKKLLFAVLAMSLFVILPRASSAEQGYYMGYDVGKSSKGLSLKLSTNMPVGGMWVGVTVYSPKGKNLPVINQMFPLKQGNGTIEVDVDPTYKDGTFEAAIYAKKLSREECLATDEACQKAGYRLAYSTSYTWGYLSPQ
;
A
#
# COMPACT_ATOMS: atom_id res chain seq x y z
N MET A 1 -20.79 -60.85 -48.90
CA MET A 1 -19.45 -60.25 -48.69
C MET A 1 -19.53 -59.32 -47.49
N LYS A 2 -18.77 -59.65 -46.43
CA LYS A 2 -18.65 -58.89 -45.16
C LYS A 2 -17.86 -57.60 -45.38
N LYS A 3 -18.33 -56.45 -44.87
CA LYS A 3 -17.53 -55.24 -44.60
C LYS A 3 -18.10 -54.57 -43.35
N LEU A 4 -17.62 -54.98 -42.17
CA LEU A 4 -16.63 -54.30 -41.33
C LEU A 4 -17.06 -52.91 -40.83
N LEU A 5 -17.37 -52.87 -39.51
CA LEU A 5 -17.50 -51.69 -38.67
C LEU A 5 -16.24 -50.81 -38.73
N PHE A 6 -16.42 -49.49 -38.62
CA PHE A 6 -15.55 -48.65 -37.81
C PHE A 6 -16.38 -47.48 -37.24
N ALA A 7 -16.84 -47.64 -36.01
CA ALA A 7 -17.29 -46.53 -35.19
C ALA A 7 -16.05 -45.88 -34.56
N VAL A 8 -15.64 -44.71 -35.05
CA VAL A 8 -14.60 -43.90 -34.39
C VAL A 8 -15.29 -43.07 -33.31
N LEU A 9 -15.18 -43.57 -32.09
CA LEU A 9 -15.58 -42.89 -30.86
C LEU A 9 -14.64 -41.68 -30.69
N ALA A 10 -15.10 -40.48 -31.08
CA ALA A 10 -14.37 -39.24 -30.82
C ALA A 10 -14.51 -38.90 -29.32
N MET A 11 -13.62 -39.48 -28.52
CA MET A 11 -13.50 -39.21 -27.09
C MET A 11 -13.09 -37.74 -26.94
N SER A 12 -14.04 -36.89 -26.57
CA SER A 12 -13.82 -35.47 -26.28
C SER A 12 -12.96 -35.37 -25.02
N LEU A 13 -11.64 -35.30 -25.20
CA LEU A 13 -10.72 -34.92 -24.13
C LEU A 13 -10.99 -33.44 -23.83
N PHE A 14 -11.91 -33.18 -22.90
CA PHE A 14 -11.94 -31.92 -22.19
C PHE A 14 -10.65 -31.86 -21.37
N VAL A 15 -9.61 -31.28 -21.96
CA VAL A 15 -8.43 -30.84 -21.22
C VAL A 15 -8.94 -29.75 -20.28
N ILE A 16 -9.26 -30.14 -19.05
CA ILE A 16 -9.49 -29.21 -17.95
C ILE A 16 -8.11 -28.59 -17.69
N LEU A 17 -7.77 -27.55 -18.44
CA LEU A 17 -6.65 -26.69 -18.10
C LEU A 17 -6.94 -26.21 -16.67
N PRO A 18 -6.05 -26.46 -15.69
CA PRO A 18 -6.18 -25.81 -14.40
C PRO A 18 -6.22 -24.32 -14.70
N ARG A 19 -7.34 -23.67 -14.37
CA ARG A 19 -7.42 -22.21 -14.32
C ARG A 19 -6.26 -21.80 -13.42
N ALA A 20 -5.19 -21.29 -14.02
CA ALA A 20 -4.14 -20.64 -13.27
C ALA A 20 -4.86 -19.58 -12.44
N SER A 21 -4.91 -19.80 -11.12
CA SER A 21 -5.34 -18.80 -10.18
C SER A 21 -4.43 -17.61 -10.44
N SER A 22 -4.97 -16.59 -11.10
CA SER A 22 -4.30 -15.31 -11.20
C SER A 22 -4.18 -14.87 -9.76
N ALA A 23 -2.99 -15.01 -9.16
CA ALA A 23 -2.72 -14.47 -7.86
C ALA A 23 -3.15 -13.00 -7.94
N GLU A 24 -4.18 -12.63 -7.18
CA GLU A 24 -4.64 -11.26 -7.13
C GLU A 24 -3.41 -10.40 -6.89
N GLN A 25 -3.08 -9.55 -7.86
CA GLN A 25 -2.00 -8.59 -7.74
C GLN A 25 -2.45 -7.52 -6.74
N GLY A 26 -2.38 -7.87 -5.46
CA GLY A 26 -2.78 -7.03 -4.35
C GLY A 26 -1.76 -5.93 -4.08
N TYR A 27 -2.23 -4.83 -3.50
CA TYR A 27 -1.36 -3.80 -2.94
C TYR A 27 -0.92 -4.23 -1.54
N TYR A 28 0.35 -4.57 -1.37
CA TYR A 28 0.86 -5.01 -0.08
C TYR A 28 1.66 -3.91 0.60
N MET A 29 1.41 -3.72 1.90
CA MET A 29 2.20 -2.88 2.78
C MET A 29 2.41 -3.61 4.12
N GLY A 30 3.67 -3.91 4.43
CA GLY A 30 4.10 -4.33 5.75
C GLY A 30 4.86 -3.20 6.44
N TYR A 31 5.08 -3.35 7.74
CA TYR A 31 5.88 -2.41 8.51
C TYR A 31 6.76 -3.12 9.54
N ASP A 32 7.84 -2.45 9.91
CA ASP A 32 8.72 -2.83 11.01
C ASP A 32 9.10 -1.56 11.79
N VAL A 33 9.16 -1.66 13.11
CA VAL A 33 9.52 -0.55 14.00
C VAL A 33 10.81 -0.91 14.71
N GLY A 34 11.87 -0.17 14.38
CA GLY A 34 13.22 -0.45 14.83
C GLY A 34 13.90 0.76 15.46
N LYS A 35 15.18 0.58 15.80
CA LYS A 35 16.05 1.66 16.27
C LYS A 35 16.76 2.31 15.09
N SER A 36 16.89 3.63 15.13
CA SER A 36 17.74 4.41 14.21
C SER A 36 18.82 5.16 14.97
N SER A 37 19.76 5.78 14.25
CA SER A 37 20.74 6.71 14.85
C SER A 37 20.08 7.91 15.56
N LYS A 38 18.82 8.21 15.24
CA LYS A 38 18.01 9.27 15.84
C LYS A 38 17.01 8.78 16.89
N GLY A 39 16.94 7.48 17.15
CA GLY A 39 16.15 6.88 18.22
C GLY A 39 15.18 5.81 17.72
N LEU A 40 14.25 6.17 16.83
CA LEU A 40 13.22 5.27 16.30
C LEU A 40 13.14 5.39 14.77
N SER A 41 12.92 4.27 14.09
CA SER A 41 12.65 4.21 12.64
C SER A 41 11.43 3.35 12.36
N LEU A 42 10.57 3.87 11.49
CA LEU A 42 9.45 3.14 10.91
C LEU A 42 9.82 2.75 9.48
N LYS A 43 9.95 1.46 9.24
CA LYS A 43 10.27 0.89 7.93
C LYS A 43 9.02 0.32 7.29
N LEU A 44 8.59 0.89 6.17
CA LEU A 44 7.46 0.41 5.39
C LEU A 44 7.97 -0.41 4.21
N SER A 45 7.48 -1.63 4.07
CA SER A 45 7.78 -2.51 2.92
C SER A 45 6.57 -2.61 2.02
N THR A 46 6.73 -2.35 0.73
CA THR A 46 5.63 -2.33 -0.23
C THR A 46 5.88 -3.28 -1.41
N ASN A 47 4.83 -3.89 -1.96
CA ASN A 47 4.87 -4.52 -3.29
C ASN A 47 3.74 -3.94 -4.14
N MET A 48 4.10 -3.12 -5.12
CA MET A 48 3.14 -2.39 -5.94
C MET A 48 3.03 -3.03 -7.33
N PRO A 49 1.81 -3.42 -7.78
CA PRO A 49 1.63 -3.97 -9.11
C PRO A 49 1.82 -2.92 -10.22
N VAL A 50 1.60 -1.64 -9.90
CA VAL A 50 1.74 -0.50 -10.81
C VAL A 50 2.49 0.65 -10.13
N GLY A 51 3.18 1.49 -10.91
CA GLY A 51 3.83 2.70 -10.42
C GLY A 51 2.88 3.89 -10.32
N GLY A 52 3.37 5.02 -9.79
CA GLY A 52 2.62 6.29 -9.74
C GLY A 52 1.73 6.46 -8.50
N MET A 53 1.77 5.50 -7.59
CA MET A 53 1.09 5.56 -6.30
C MET A 53 1.91 6.33 -5.26
N TRP A 54 1.30 6.62 -4.12
CA TRP A 54 1.91 7.37 -3.03
C TRP A 54 1.62 6.67 -1.71
N VAL A 55 2.59 6.64 -0.80
CA VAL A 55 2.30 6.33 0.61
C VAL A 55 2.25 7.62 1.40
N GLY A 56 1.24 7.78 2.25
CA GLY A 56 1.18 8.81 3.28
C GLY A 56 1.40 8.18 4.64
N VAL A 57 2.19 8.81 5.50
CA VAL A 57 2.54 8.35 6.84
C VAL A 57 2.24 9.44 7.84
N THR A 58 1.46 9.11 8.85
CA THR A 58 1.09 9.99 9.96
C THR A 58 1.56 9.41 11.29
N VAL A 59 2.24 10.21 12.11
CA VAL A 59 2.69 9.80 13.46
C VAL A 59 2.00 10.64 14.55
N TYR A 60 1.56 9.95 15.60
CA TYR A 60 0.79 10.50 16.71
C TYR A 60 1.56 10.34 18.04
N SER A 61 1.59 11.42 18.84
CA SER A 61 2.27 11.44 20.14
C SER A 61 1.46 10.71 21.22
N PRO A 62 2.10 9.98 22.15
CA PRO A 62 1.40 9.34 23.28
C PRO A 62 0.81 10.35 24.28
N LYS A 63 1.33 11.59 24.33
CA LYS A 63 0.94 12.59 25.34
C LYS A 63 -0.36 13.33 25.02
N GLY A 64 -1.11 12.90 24.01
CA GLY A 64 -2.47 13.37 23.75
C GLY A 64 -2.60 14.88 23.66
N LYS A 65 -1.97 15.51 22.66
CA LYS A 65 -2.38 16.84 22.14
C LYS A 65 -2.12 16.91 20.62
N ASN A 66 -3.18 16.65 19.87
CA ASN A 66 -3.57 17.17 18.55
C ASN A 66 -2.56 17.97 17.73
N LEU A 67 -1.45 17.40 17.30
CA LEU A 67 -0.93 17.67 15.96
C LEU A 67 -0.28 16.39 15.42
N PRO A 68 -0.74 15.83 14.30
CA PRO A 68 0.11 14.93 13.52
C PRO A 68 1.34 15.72 13.11
N VAL A 69 2.51 15.38 13.65
CA VAL A 69 3.72 16.20 13.42
C VAL A 69 4.46 15.78 12.17
N ILE A 70 4.27 14.52 11.78
CA ILE A 70 4.85 13.98 10.56
C ILE A 70 3.68 13.54 9.68
N ASN A 71 3.34 14.34 8.66
CA ASN A 71 2.56 13.88 7.51
C ASN A 71 3.53 13.82 6.32
N GLN A 72 4.28 12.72 6.25
CA GLN A 72 5.24 12.49 5.18
C GLN A 72 4.56 11.71 4.06
N MET A 73 4.92 12.05 2.82
CA MET A 73 4.43 11.34 1.65
C MET A 73 5.59 10.98 0.73
N PHE A 74 5.52 9.79 0.14
CA PHE A 74 6.57 9.27 -0.72
C PHE A 74 5.97 8.65 -1.97
N PRO A 75 6.53 8.95 -3.16
CA PRO A 75 6.12 8.27 -4.38
C PRO A 75 6.57 6.80 -4.34
N LEU A 76 5.69 5.91 -4.77
CA LEU A 76 5.96 4.48 -4.89
C LEU A 76 6.29 4.12 -6.33
N LYS A 77 7.36 3.35 -6.50
CA LYS A 77 7.70 2.70 -7.77
C LYS A 77 6.99 1.35 -7.86
N GLN A 78 6.82 0.85 -9.08
CA GLN A 78 6.36 -0.51 -9.31
C GLN A 78 7.35 -1.53 -8.71
N GLY A 79 6.82 -2.64 -8.19
CA GLY A 79 7.60 -3.73 -7.59
C GLY A 79 7.81 -3.57 -6.09
N ASN A 80 8.85 -4.22 -5.58
CA ASN A 80 9.21 -4.16 -4.17
C ASN A 80 9.88 -2.82 -3.83
N GLY A 81 9.48 -2.23 -2.71
CA GLY A 81 10.01 -0.97 -2.20
C GLY A 81 10.15 -1.00 -0.69
N THR A 82 11.08 -0.19 -0.20
CA THR A 82 11.25 0.06 1.23
C THR A 82 11.36 1.55 1.46
N ILE A 83 10.62 2.05 2.43
CA ILE A 83 10.64 3.45 2.86
C ILE A 83 10.98 3.47 4.33
N GLU A 84 11.97 4.28 4.67
CA GLU A 84 12.39 4.46 6.06
C GLU A 84 12.03 5.87 6.51
N VAL A 85 11.28 5.95 7.60
CA VAL A 85 10.86 7.20 8.23
C VAL A 85 11.55 7.30 9.57
N ASP A 86 12.48 8.24 9.69
CA ASP A 86 13.07 8.62 10.97
C ASP A 86 11.97 9.24 11.85
N VAL A 87 11.71 8.62 13.00
CA VAL A 87 10.72 9.09 13.97
C VAL A 87 11.45 9.71 15.15
N ASP A 88 11.06 10.94 15.50
CA ASP A 88 11.65 11.65 16.63
C ASP A 88 11.37 10.88 17.95
N PRO A 89 12.35 10.75 18.87
CA PRO A 89 12.19 10.02 20.13
C PRO A 89 11.02 10.47 21.00
N THR A 90 10.54 11.70 20.86
CA THR A 90 9.38 12.23 21.59
C THR A 90 8.07 11.53 21.21
N TYR A 91 8.03 10.81 20.09
CA TYR A 91 6.90 9.97 19.65
C TYR A 91 7.06 8.50 20.02
N LYS A 92 8.13 8.14 20.75
CA LYS A 92 8.25 6.80 21.34
C LYS A 92 6.98 6.49 22.13
N ASP A 93 6.50 5.25 21.99
CA ASP A 93 5.27 4.75 22.63
C ASP A 93 3.98 5.41 22.10
N GLY A 94 4.09 6.19 21.01
CA GLY A 94 2.96 6.71 20.25
C GLY A 94 2.40 5.69 19.25
N THR A 95 1.66 6.17 18.27
CA THR A 95 1.09 5.35 17.20
C THR A 95 1.37 5.96 15.84
N PHE A 96 1.23 5.17 14.78
CA PHE A 96 1.31 5.66 13.41
C PHE A 96 0.17 5.10 12.56
N GLU A 97 -0.13 5.82 11.48
CA GLU A 97 -0.97 5.37 10.38
C GLU A 97 -0.16 5.50 9.10
N ALA A 98 -0.26 4.50 8.22
CA ALA A 98 0.25 4.61 6.87
C ALA A 98 -0.79 4.09 5.88
N ALA A 99 -0.88 4.74 4.72
CA ALA A 99 -1.81 4.34 3.68
C ALA A 99 -1.22 4.54 2.30
N ILE A 100 -1.51 3.60 1.40
CA ILE A 100 -1.22 3.72 -0.02
C ILE A 100 -2.40 4.39 -0.71
N TYR A 101 -2.10 5.37 -1.55
CA TYR A 101 -3.04 6.18 -2.31
C TYR A 101 -2.73 6.05 -3.79
N ALA A 102 -3.76 5.86 -4.61
CA ALA A 102 -3.58 5.75 -6.05
C ALA A 102 -3.15 7.08 -6.69
N LYS A 103 -3.44 8.23 -6.05
CA LYS A 103 -3.15 9.54 -6.63
C LYS A 103 -2.80 10.58 -5.58
N LYS A 104 -1.88 11.48 -5.96
CA LYS A 104 -1.69 12.79 -5.33
C LYS A 104 -2.36 13.84 -6.23
N LEU A 105 -3.49 14.37 -5.79
CA LEU A 105 -4.18 15.47 -6.45
C LEU A 105 -3.35 16.74 -6.33
N SER A 106 -3.18 17.47 -7.43
CA SER A 106 -2.60 18.81 -7.40
C SER A 106 -3.60 19.83 -6.84
N ARG A 107 -3.14 21.06 -6.60
CA ARG A 107 -3.99 22.14 -6.09
C ARG A 107 -5.17 22.43 -7.02
N GLU A 108 -4.94 22.35 -8.32
CA GLU A 108 -5.93 22.62 -9.37
C GLU A 108 -7.02 21.56 -9.40
N GLU A 109 -6.72 20.35 -8.91
CA GLU A 109 -7.66 19.24 -8.79
C GLU A 109 -8.42 19.22 -7.46
N CYS A 110 -8.04 20.08 -6.50
CA CYS A 110 -8.75 20.21 -5.23
C CYS A 110 -10.14 20.83 -5.45
N LEU A 111 -11.16 20.27 -4.78
CA LEU A 111 -12.46 20.94 -4.69
C LEU A 111 -12.30 22.30 -3.98
N ALA A 112 -13.08 23.31 -4.40
CA ALA A 112 -13.05 24.63 -3.77
C ALA A 112 -13.45 24.59 -2.29
N THR A 113 -14.27 23.61 -1.91
CA THR A 113 -14.74 23.38 -0.54
C THR A 113 -13.75 22.58 0.33
N ASP A 114 -12.68 22.05 -0.26
CA ASP A 114 -11.68 21.26 0.47
C ASP A 114 -10.57 22.17 0.99
N GLU A 115 -10.84 22.89 2.08
CA GLU A 115 -9.91 23.87 2.68
C GLU A 115 -8.54 23.27 3.00
N ALA A 116 -8.49 22.00 3.43
CA ALA A 116 -7.25 21.31 3.73
C ALA A 116 -6.39 21.11 2.47
N CYS A 117 -7.01 20.66 1.37
CA CYS A 117 -6.35 20.50 0.07
C CYS A 117 -5.90 21.86 -0.49
N GLN A 118 -6.77 22.88 -0.41
CA GLN A 118 -6.46 24.23 -0.88
C GLN A 118 -5.29 24.85 -0.13
N LYS A 119 -5.23 24.64 1.19
CA LYS A 119 -4.15 25.14 2.06
C LYS A 119 -2.85 24.38 1.85
N ALA A 120 -2.90 23.05 1.71
CA ALA A 120 -1.72 22.22 1.49
C ALA A 120 -1.20 22.29 0.05
N GLY A 121 -2.05 22.68 -0.90
CA GLY A 121 -1.75 22.67 -2.34
C GLY A 121 -1.77 21.27 -2.96
N TYR A 122 -2.24 20.25 -2.24
CA TYR A 122 -2.40 18.89 -2.71
C TYR A 122 -3.29 18.07 -1.76
N ARG A 123 -3.70 16.88 -2.21
CA ARG A 123 -4.31 15.85 -1.36
C ARG A 123 -4.01 14.44 -1.87
N LEU A 124 -3.77 13.50 -0.97
CA LEU A 124 -3.72 12.08 -1.31
C LEU A 124 -5.15 11.53 -1.42
N ALA A 125 -5.44 10.80 -2.48
CA ALA A 125 -6.79 10.34 -2.82
C ALA A 125 -6.81 8.85 -3.19
N TYR A 126 -7.98 8.23 -3.01
CA TYR A 126 -8.25 6.82 -3.35
C TYR A 126 -7.31 5.86 -2.62
N SER A 127 -7.47 5.74 -1.30
CA SER A 127 -6.69 4.79 -0.51
C SER A 127 -7.00 3.35 -0.90
N THR A 128 -5.96 2.53 -1.09
CA THR A 128 -6.08 1.12 -1.52
C THR A 128 -5.59 0.13 -0.47
N SER A 129 -4.76 0.59 0.47
CA SER A 129 -4.21 -0.21 1.56
C SER A 129 -3.91 0.70 2.74
N TYR A 130 -4.15 0.22 3.95
CA TYR A 130 -4.03 0.98 5.19
C TYR A 130 -3.41 0.10 6.26
N THR A 131 -2.55 0.67 7.08
CA THR A 131 -2.01 0.03 8.28
C THR A 131 -1.90 1.04 9.41
N TRP A 132 -2.01 0.55 10.63
CA TRP A 132 -1.81 1.30 11.86
C TRP A 132 -1.06 0.41 12.85
N GLY A 133 -0.25 1.03 13.71
CA GLY A 133 0.48 0.30 14.74
C GLY A 133 1.09 1.20 15.81
N TYR A 134 1.67 0.56 16.82
CA TYR A 134 2.40 1.25 17.90
C TYR A 134 3.85 1.52 17.50
N LEU A 135 4.36 2.66 17.96
CA LEU A 135 5.75 3.08 17.82
C LEU A 135 6.59 2.55 18.99
N SER A 136 6.54 1.24 19.18
CA SER A 136 7.33 0.49 20.17
C SER A 136 8.21 -0.51 19.43
N PRO A 137 9.54 -0.47 19.61
CA PRO A 137 10.42 -1.49 19.04
C PRO A 137 9.98 -2.87 19.52
N GLN A 138 9.86 -3.84 18.60
CA GLN A 138 9.60 -5.24 18.94
C GLN A 138 10.85 -5.91 19.56
#